data_AF-A0A1M7GUT4-F1
#
_entry.id   AF-A0A1M7GUT4-F1
#
_cell.length_a   1.000
_cell.length_b   1.000
_cell.length_c   1.000
_cell.angle_alpha   90.00
_cell.angle_beta   90.00
_cell.angle_gamma   90.00
#
_symmetry.space_group_name_H-M   'P 1'
#
loop_
_entity.id
_entity.type
_entity.pdbx_description
1 polymer ?
#
loop_
_entity_poly.entity_id
_entity_poly.type
_entity_poly.pdbx_seq_one_letter_code
_entity_poly.pdbx_strand_id
1 'polypeptide(L)'
;MILYHASTVYHTLCCIVHKLSIRREEKAVLFIVEYMLPTNELHAYVKKLKSMHWFHDIRIVPEKNFRFQRGFELTEKSSKEDIEQVIQNICNSLEKWYKAGFTQFDEYNVAADNWSIGVYLLYHRIPYNYFEDACGIMGDTERFLRIIRNFNETNYIISNYLGGVGRSRTAKRLYCSLKSQSKDFYDDRAIDFTIYESVLRMNPVDVNQLVDLYGCDTYPINQEQENVLFLSQRLPTLTIQKIEVQERMTVLIVDYFCSGCNIIVKPHPKDVWIDYKKLIPECHVVNRSVPSELLPFILKKKEDPETESLDTIKFSLCITPNSTSVHGLAHIAEATMYFGNDFEVNYERLHIYYIVAKFIQVVFSDEHILTDTITKGYMKQFFKRQEFDIDFDEQFEFNNKYICIKSDSNKESDRYDIEGIETIIFLNEENSYAFLLEDMYRQEEFQIIEYEVMNAIEEKIEVSGSIWINISEERVRDKVKEWKGSCDLKHTGSKLNYQLKESNELRIARGKIKAMEYAMQHPSDKNKKTKKEETL
;
A
#
# COMPACT_ATOMS: atom_id res chain seq x y z
N MET A 1 21.95 -23.11 -23.23
CA MET A 1 22.17 -22.68 -21.83
C MET A 1 21.47 -21.35 -21.59
N ILE A 2 20.78 -21.20 -20.46
CA ILE A 2 19.98 -20.01 -20.12
C ILE A 2 20.71 -19.14 -19.11
N LEU A 3 20.65 -17.81 -19.26
CA LEU A 3 21.07 -16.86 -18.23
C LEU A 3 19.86 -16.22 -17.56
N TYR A 4 19.84 -16.24 -16.23
CA TYR A 4 18.92 -15.48 -15.41
C TYR A 4 19.65 -14.33 -14.73
N HIS A 5 19.02 -13.16 -14.66
CA HIS A 5 19.54 -12.00 -13.95
C HIS A 5 18.52 -11.44 -12.95
N ALA A 6 18.93 -11.42 -11.68
CA ALA A 6 18.11 -10.97 -10.56
C ALA A 6 18.78 -9.81 -9.78
N SER A 7 17.99 -8.78 -9.49
CA SER A 7 18.45 -7.60 -8.75
C SER A 7 17.84 -7.46 -7.35
N THR A 8 16.75 -8.17 -7.09
CA THR A 8 16.04 -8.18 -5.81
C THR A 8 15.76 -9.61 -5.38
N VAL A 9 15.37 -9.78 -4.11
CA VAL A 9 14.93 -11.07 -3.57
C VAL A 9 13.69 -11.60 -4.33
N TYR A 10 12.79 -10.70 -4.72
CA TYR A 10 11.64 -10.99 -5.59
C TYR A 10 12.08 -11.45 -6.99
N HIS A 11 13.08 -10.80 -7.60
CA HIS A 11 13.60 -11.22 -8.91
C HIS A 11 14.21 -12.62 -8.85
N THR A 12 14.89 -12.94 -7.75
CA THR A 12 15.43 -14.29 -7.57
C THR A 12 14.31 -15.31 -7.46
N LEU A 13 13.21 -14.98 -6.77
CA LEU A 13 12.00 -15.81 -6.73
C LEU A 13 11.42 -16.03 -8.13
N CYS A 14 11.23 -14.97 -8.93
CA CYS A 14 10.78 -15.08 -10.32
C CYS A 14 11.68 -16.00 -11.16
N CYS A 15 13.01 -15.84 -11.04
CA CYS A 15 13.98 -16.65 -11.77
C CYS A 15 13.91 -18.13 -11.38
N ILE A 16 13.84 -18.43 -10.08
CA ILE A 16 13.73 -19.80 -9.57
C ILE A 16 12.42 -20.43 -10.04
N VAL A 17 11.30 -19.74 -9.85
CA VAL A 17 9.98 -20.26 -10.20
C VAL A 17 9.87 -20.49 -11.70
N HIS A 18 10.34 -19.56 -12.54
CA HIS A 18 10.40 -19.78 -13.99
C HIS A 18 11.31 -20.96 -14.37
N LYS A 19 12.48 -21.07 -13.73
CA LYS A 19 13.40 -22.21 -13.95
C LYS A 19 12.75 -23.54 -13.63
N LEU A 20 12.05 -23.65 -12.50
CA LEU A 20 11.52 -24.93 -12.02
C LEU A 20 10.18 -25.32 -12.63
N SER A 21 9.36 -24.34 -13.03
CA SER A 21 8.03 -24.59 -13.62
C SER A 21 8.02 -24.63 -15.16
N ILE A 22 8.91 -23.89 -15.83
CA ILE A 22 8.88 -23.73 -17.30
C ILE A 22 10.16 -24.28 -17.97
N ARG A 23 11.33 -24.07 -17.36
CA ARG A 23 12.64 -24.41 -17.94
C ARG A 23 13.38 -25.49 -17.17
N ARG A 24 12.66 -26.46 -16.61
CA ARG A 24 13.20 -27.43 -15.62
C ARG A 24 14.44 -28.19 -16.09
N GLU A 25 14.41 -28.71 -17.31
CA GLU A 25 15.47 -29.56 -17.85
C GLU A 25 16.65 -28.78 -18.46
N GLU A 26 16.47 -27.46 -18.65
CA GLU A 26 17.48 -26.62 -19.30
C GLU A 26 18.63 -26.28 -18.34
N LYS A 27 19.87 -26.33 -18.84
CA LYS A 27 21.02 -25.82 -18.09
C LYS A 27 20.91 -24.31 -17.95
N ALA A 28 20.99 -23.80 -16.73
CA ALA A 28 20.86 -22.38 -16.45
C ALA A 28 21.92 -21.85 -15.49
N VAL A 29 22.31 -20.60 -15.67
CA VAL A 29 23.18 -19.83 -14.77
C VAL A 29 22.37 -18.67 -14.20
N LEU A 30 22.56 -18.37 -12.91
CA LEU A 30 21.92 -17.25 -12.24
C LEU A 30 22.95 -16.18 -11.84
N PHE A 31 22.73 -14.96 -12.31
CA PHE A 31 23.48 -13.78 -11.90
C PHE A 31 22.64 -12.95 -10.92
N ILE A 32 23.23 -12.64 -9.77
CA ILE A 32 22.59 -11.88 -8.70
C ILE A 32 23.42 -10.63 -8.43
N VAL A 33 22.78 -9.45 -8.36
CA VAL A 33 23.51 -8.22 -8.03
C VAL A 33 23.97 -8.22 -6.56
N GLU A 34 25.15 -7.66 -6.33
CA GLU A 34 25.75 -7.61 -4.99
C GLU A 34 24.98 -6.78 -3.94
N TYR A 35 24.07 -5.90 -4.37
CA TYR A 35 23.31 -5.01 -3.47
C TYR A 35 21.98 -5.63 -3.01
N MET A 36 21.63 -6.83 -3.48
CA MET A 36 20.34 -7.44 -3.20
C MET A 36 20.08 -7.63 -1.69
N LEU A 37 21.13 -7.98 -0.94
CA LEU A 37 21.12 -8.19 0.50
C LEU A 37 22.43 -7.65 1.12
N PRO A 38 22.46 -7.37 2.44
CA PRO A 38 23.71 -7.12 3.15
C PRO A 38 24.74 -8.21 2.87
N THR A 39 26.03 -7.86 2.75
CA THR A 39 27.08 -8.75 2.24
C THR A 39 27.07 -10.14 2.89
N ASN A 40 26.99 -10.23 4.22
CA ASN A 40 27.01 -11.52 4.92
C ASN A 40 25.75 -12.35 4.65
N GLU A 41 24.58 -11.70 4.62
CA GLU A 41 23.31 -12.34 4.29
C GLU A 41 23.29 -12.82 2.83
N LEU A 42 23.83 -12.02 1.90
CA LEU A 42 23.95 -12.40 0.50
C LEU A 42 24.79 -13.66 0.31
N HIS A 43 25.95 -13.76 0.97
CA HIS A 43 26.82 -14.93 0.86
C HIS A 43 26.14 -16.18 1.45
N ALA A 44 25.44 -16.06 2.58
CA ALA A 44 24.68 -17.15 3.17
C ALA A 44 23.54 -17.60 2.24
N TYR A 45 22.80 -16.64 1.69
CA TYR A 45 21.72 -16.88 0.73
C TYR A 45 22.21 -17.59 -0.53
N VAL A 46 23.29 -17.11 -1.15
CA VAL A 46 23.90 -17.74 -2.35
C VAL A 46 24.44 -19.13 -2.03
N LYS A 47 25.05 -19.34 -0.85
CA LYS A 47 25.52 -20.67 -0.43
C LYS A 47 24.36 -21.66 -0.34
N LYS A 48 23.24 -21.25 0.26
CA LYS A 48 22.02 -22.07 0.37
C LYS A 48 21.38 -22.32 -1.00
N LEU A 49 21.35 -21.33 -1.87
CA LEU A 49 20.82 -21.49 -3.23
C LEU A 49 21.67 -22.46 -4.07
N LYS A 50 23.00 -22.42 -3.93
CA LYS A 50 23.91 -23.38 -4.57
C LYS A 50 23.66 -24.82 -4.11
N SER A 51 23.33 -25.05 -2.83
CA SER A 51 23.02 -26.40 -2.34
C SER A 51 21.72 -26.99 -2.89
N MET A 52 20.83 -26.18 -3.48
CA MET A 52 19.60 -26.67 -4.11
C MET A 52 19.84 -27.26 -5.51
N HIS A 53 21.00 -27.01 -6.13
CA HIS A 53 21.37 -27.54 -7.45
C HIS A 53 20.40 -27.19 -8.62
N TRP A 54 19.52 -26.20 -8.44
CA TRP A 54 18.61 -25.74 -9.51
C TRP A 54 19.30 -25.01 -10.65
N PHE A 55 20.47 -24.43 -10.38
CA PHE A 55 21.29 -23.72 -11.34
C PHE A 55 22.65 -24.40 -11.46
N HIS A 56 23.19 -24.44 -12.68
CA HIS A 56 24.51 -24.96 -12.98
C HIS A 56 25.62 -24.11 -12.35
N ASP A 57 25.46 -22.78 -12.37
CA ASP A 57 26.36 -21.83 -11.71
C ASP A 57 25.57 -20.64 -11.17
N ILE A 58 26.08 -20.02 -10.11
CA ILE A 58 25.51 -18.83 -9.50
C ILE A 58 26.64 -17.84 -9.20
N ARG A 59 26.51 -16.63 -9.77
CA ARG A 59 27.52 -15.57 -9.66
C ARG A 59 26.95 -14.29 -9.07
N ILE A 60 27.75 -13.64 -8.24
CA ILE A 60 27.47 -12.31 -7.71
C ILE A 60 28.08 -11.29 -8.67
N VAL A 61 27.24 -10.40 -9.22
CA VAL A 61 27.65 -9.32 -10.13
C VAL A 61 28.17 -8.14 -9.30
N PRO A 62 29.43 -7.69 -9.50
CA PRO A 62 30.07 -6.69 -8.65
C PRO A 62 29.70 -5.25 -9.08
N GLU A 63 28.44 -4.88 -8.94
CA GLU A 63 27.90 -3.58 -9.39
C GLU A 63 28.60 -2.36 -8.78
N LYS A 64 29.13 -2.41 -7.53
CA LYS A 64 30.01 -1.36 -6.96
C LYS A 64 31.19 -1.09 -7.87
N ASN A 65 31.87 -2.15 -8.30
CA ASN A 65 33.07 -2.01 -9.12
C ASN A 65 32.72 -1.38 -10.47
N PHE A 66 31.60 -1.77 -11.06
CA PHE A 66 31.12 -1.20 -12.31
C PHE A 66 30.73 0.27 -12.14
N ARG A 67 30.10 0.62 -11.02
CA ARG A 67 29.78 2.01 -10.69
C ARG A 67 31.01 2.90 -10.59
N PHE A 68 32.12 2.42 -10.02
CA PHE A 68 33.36 3.20 -9.98
C PHE A 68 34.04 3.31 -11.34
N GLN A 69 33.85 2.33 -12.22
CA GLN A 69 34.49 2.27 -13.53
C GLN A 69 33.69 2.94 -14.65
N ARG A 70 32.39 3.24 -14.42
CA ARG A 70 31.52 3.84 -15.44
C ARG A 70 31.90 5.28 -15.83
N GLY A 71 32.69 5.96 -15.01
CA GLY A 71 33.09 7.35 -15.21
C GLY A 71 32.28 8.30 -14.32
N PHE A 72 31.65 9.30 -14.93
CA PHE A 72 30.88 10.32 -14.21
C PHE A 72 29.40 9.93 -14.06
N GLU A 73 28.72 10.56 -13.10
CA GLU A 73 27.27 10.44 -12.91
C GLU A 73 26.55 11.27 -13.98
N LEU A 74 25.51 10.69 -14.59
CA LEU A 74 24.69 11.37 -15.58
C LEU A 74 23.62 12.22 -14.90
N THR A 75 23.26 13.33 -15.55
CA THR A 75 22.13 14.19 -15.17
C THR A 75 21.26 14.45 -16.40
N GLU A 76 20.09 15.05 -16.24
CA GLU A 76 19.22 15.42 -17.38
C GLU A 76 19.88 16.39 -18.38
N LYS A 77 21.02 17.00 -18.02
CA LYS A 77 21.81 17.88 -18.89
C LYS A 77 22.94 17.15 -19.65
N SER A 78 23.15 15.86 -19.37
CA SER A 78 24.19 15.07 -20.02
C SER A 78 23.93 14.97 -21.52
N SER A 79 24.99 15.11 -22.32
CA SER A 79 24.90 14.98 -23.77
C SER A 79 24.69 13.52 -24.20
N LYS A 80 24.34 13.29 -25.46
CA LYS A 80 24.22 11.94 -26.00
C LYS A 80 25.55 11.20 -25.92
N GLU A 81 26.64 11.88 -26.25
CA GLU A 81 28.00 11.37 -26.23
C GLU A 81 28.41 10.94 -24.81
N ASP A 82 28.02 11.73 -23.81
CA ASP A 82 28.24 11.39 -22.40
C ASP A 82 27.52 10.10 -22.00
N ILE A 83 26.25 9.97 -22.37
CA ILE A 83 25.44 8.79 -22.07
C ILE A 83 26.05 7.55 -22.72
N GLU A 84 26.43 7.63 -24.00
CA GLU A 84 27.07 6.54 -24.75
C GLU A 84 28.41 6.14 -24.14
N GLN A 85 29.22 7.11 -23.71
CA GLN A 85 30.51 6.84 -23.08
C GLN A 85 30.34 6.09 -21.75
N VAL A 86 29.38 6.48 -20.91
CA VAL A 86 29.07 5.78 -19.65
C VAL A 86 28.57 4.36 -19.92
N ILE A 87 27.68 4.16 -20.91
CA ILE A 87 27.19 2.83 -21.31
C ILE A 87 28.34 1.94 -21.78
N GLN A 88 29.23 2.46 -22.63
CA GLN A 88 30.38 1.70 -23.13
C GLN A 88 31.32 1.30 -21.99
N ASN A 89 31.53 2.17 -21.00
CA ASN A 89 32.34 1.85 -19.82
C ASN A 89 31.72 0.72 -19.00
N ILE A 90 30.40 0.74 -18.77
CA ILE A 90 29.67 -0.34 -18.10
C ILE A 90 29.86 -1.67 -18.85
N CYS A 91 29.67 -1.65 -20.18
CA CYS A 91 29.82 -2.85 -21.02
C CYS A 91 31.26 -3.40 -20.96
N ASN A 92 32.27 -2.53 -21.09
CA ASN A 92 33.68 -2.91 -21.01
C ASN A 92 34.04 -3.53 -19.64
N SER A 93 33.50 -2.97 -18.55
CA SER A 93 33.68 -3.50 -17.20
C SER A 93 33.05 -4.87 -17.03
N LEU A 94 31.85 -5.07 -17.59
CA LEU A 94 31.14 -6.33 -17.55
C LEU A 94 31.87 -7.44 -18.33
N GLU A 95 32.36 -7.14 -19.54
CA GLU A 95 33.13 -8.09 -20.35
C GLU A 95 34.46 -8.47 -19.70
N LYS A 96 35.15 -7.52 -19.05
CA LYS A 96 36.36 -7.81 -18.27
C LYS A 96 36.08 -8.73 -17.08
N TRP A 97 34.94 -8.57 -16.43
CA TRP A 97 34.52 -9.41 -15.31
C TRP A 97 34.10 -10.81 -15.77
N TYR A 98 33.27 -10.91 -16.80
CA TYR A 98 32.75 -12.19 -17.32
C TYR A 98 33.44 -12.61 -18.62
N LYS A 99 34.69 -13.07 -18.50
CA LYS A 99 35.54 -13.46 -19.64
C LYS A 99 35.01 -14.61 -20.50
N ALA A 100 34.06 -15.41 -20.00
CA ALA A 100 33.44 -16.46 -20.78
C ALA A 100 32.53 -15.91 -21.91
N GLY A 101 32.16 -14.63 -21.82
CA GLY A 101 31.36 -13.93 -22.83
C GLY A 101 29.87 -14.28 -22.75
N PHE A 102 29.03 -13.44 -23.34
CA PHE A 102 27.58 -13.62 -23.31
C PHE A 102 27.06 -14.51 -24.45
N THR A 103 27.80 -14.66 -25.55
CA THR A 103 27.39 -15.46 -26.72
C THR A 103 27.15 -16.96 -26.46
N GLN A 104 27.52 -17.48 -25.29
CA GLN A 104 27.28 -18.86 -24.87
C GLN A 104 25.83 -19.15 -24.43
N PHE A 105 25.01 -18.11 -24.24
CA PHE A 105 23.62 -18.25 -23.79
C PHE A 105 22.64 -18.15 -24.96
N ASP A 106 21.70 -19.09 -25.00
CA ASP A 106 20.65 -19.15 -26.02
C ASP A 106 19.40 -18.33 -25.61
N GLU A 107 19.24 -18.09 -24.31
CA GLU A 107 18.12 -17.35 -23.74
C GLU A 107 18.58 -16.52 -22.54
N TYR A 108 18.04 -15.29 -22.45
CA TYR A 108 18.27 -14.36 -21.34
C TYR A 108 16.94 -14.02 -20.69
N ASN A 109 16.86 -14.16 -19.37
CA ASN A 109 15.71 -13.79 -18.57
C ASN A 109 16.15 -12.75 -17.52
N VAL A 110 15.61 -11.53 -17.58
CA VAL A 110 16.13 -10.35 -16.86
C VAL A 110 14.98 -9.64 -16.15
N ALA A 111 15.07 -9.49 -14.83
CA ALA A 111 14.02 -8.80 -14.07
C ALA A 111 14.22 -7.28 -13.92
N ALA A 112 15.41 -6.79 -14.23
CA ALA A 112 15.75 -5.38 -14.09
C ALA A 112 16.82 -5.03 -15.14
N ASP A 113 16.36 -4.59 -16.31
CA ASP A 113 17.22 -4.31 -17.46
C ASP A 113 17.94 -2.94 -17.36
N ASN A 114 17.72 -2.23 -16.27
CA ASN A 114 18.39 -0.98 -15.89
C ASN A 114 19.72 -1.19 -15.15
N TRP A 115 20.14 -2.44 -14.92
CA TRP A 115 21.44 -2.82 -14.34
C TRP A 115 22.44 -3.28 -15.41
N SER A 116 23.71 -3.50 -15.04
CA SER A 116 24.81 -3.70 -16.00
C SER A 116 24.53 -4.79 -17.06
N ILE A 117 23.98 -5.94 -16.66
CA ILE A 117 23.58 -7.01 -17.59
C ILE A 117 22.50 -6.55 -18.56
N GLY A 118 21.46 -5.89 -18.05
CA GLY A 118 20.37 -5.37 -18.88
C GLY A 118 20.82 -4.29 -19.86
N VAL A 119 21.63 -3.35 -19.36
CA VAL A 119 22.23 -2.28 -20.16
C VAL A 119 23.07 -2.87 -21.29
N TYR A 120 23.87 -3.90 -21.01
CA TYR A 120 24.64 -4.62 -22.03
C TYR A 120 23.75 -5.22 -23.12
N LEU A 121 22.70 -5.96 -22.72
CA LEU A 121 21.78 -6.60 -23.68
C LEU A 121 21.04 -5.56 -24.52
N LEU A 122 20.58 -4.46 -23.91
CA LEU A 122 19.93 -3.35 -24.59
C LEU A 122 20.86 -2.66 -25.60
N TYR A 123 22.08 -2.31 -25.17
CA TYR A 123 23.07 -1.62 -26.00
C TYR A 123 23.49 -2.46 -27.22
N HIS A 124 23.75 -3.76 -27.01
CA HIS A 124 24.11 -4.70 -28.08
C HIS A 124 22.90 -5.29 -28.82
N ARG A 125 21.67 -4.89 -28.46
CA ARG A 125 20.41 -5.38 -29.04
C ARG A 125 20.26 -6.91 -28.99
N ILE A 126 20.75 -7.54 -27.92
CA ILE A 126 20.64 -8.98 -27.70
C ILE A 126 19.24 -9.28 -27.16
N PRO A 127 18.41 -10.09 -27.86
CA PRO A 127 17.04 -10.37 -27.42
C PRO A 127 16.99 -11.04 -26.03
N TYR A 128 16.06 -10.60 -25.19
CA TYR A 128 15.84 -11.16 -23.85
C TYR A 128 14.36 -11.19 -23.47
N ASN A 129 14.03 -11.94 -22.42
CA ASN A 129 12.74 -11.92 -21.75
C ASN A 129 12.85 -11.08 -20.47
N TYR A 130 11.84 -10.28 -20.19
CA TYR A 130 11.79 -9.38 -19.04
C TYR A 130 10.84 -9.94 -17.98
N PHE A 131 11.22 -9.91 -16.70
CA PHE A 131 10.27 -10.11 -15.57
C PHE A 131 9.90 -8.76 -14.99
N GLU A 132 8.63 -8.58 -14.61
CA GLU A 132 8.20 -7.38 -13.89
C GLU A 132 8.96 -7.19 -12.56
N ASP A 133 9.22 -5.93 -12.20
CA ASP A 133 9.99 -5.56 -11.00
C ASP A 133 9.14 -5.69 -9.71
N ALA A 134 7.83 -5.47 -9.86
CA ALA A 134 6.82 -5.66 -8.84
C ALA A 134 5.48 -5.97 -9.50
N CYS A 135 4.61 -6.70 -8.80
CA CYS A 135 3.28 -7.05 -9.29
C CYS A 135 2.48 -5.78 -9.68
N GLY A 136 2.06 -5.70 -10.95
CA GLY A 136 1.26 -4.59 -11.47
C GLY A 136 2.05 -3.37 -11.96
N ILE A 137 3.39 -3.37 -11.84
CA ILE A 137 4.19 -2.17 -12.13
C ILE A 137 4.30 -1.84 -13.64
N MET A 138 4.08 -2.82 -14.51
CA MET A 138 4.19 -2.64 -15.96
C MET A 138 3.10 -1.71 -16.49
N GLY A 139 1.91 -1.75 -15.88
CA GLY A 139 0.79 -0.84 -16.15
C GLY A 139 1.03 0.62 -15.75
N ASP A 140 2.10 0.92 -15.01
CA ASP A 140 2.47 2.27 -14.56
C ASP A 140 3.98 2.50 -14.72
N THR A 141 4.44 2.52 -15.97
CA THR A 141 5.85 2.67 -16.32
C THR A 141 6.43 4.00 -15.82
N GLU A 142 5.64 5.07 -15.77
CA GLU A 142 6.08 6.38 -15.28
C GLU A 142 6.39 6.34 -13.78
N ARG A 143 5.54 5.70 -12.98
CA ARG A 143 5.84 5.45 -11.56
C ARG A 143 7.12 4.65 -11.41
N PHE A 144 7.35 3.63 -12.24
CA PHE A 144 8.56 2.83 -12.17
C PHE A 144 9.82 3.65 -12.47
N LEU A 145 9.79 4.45 -13.53
CA LEU A 145 10.90 5.35 -13.89
C LEU A 145 11.20 6.36 -12.77
N ARG A 146 10.16 6.90 -12.12
CA ARG A 146 10.31 7.78 -10.95
C ARG A 146 10.99 7.08 -9.76
N ILE A 147 10.64 5.82 -9.50
CA ILE A 147 11.31 5.00 -8.47
C ILE A 147 12.80 4.84 -8.81
N ILE A 148 13.13 4.53 -10.06
CA ILE A 148 14.53 4.38 -10.50
C ILE A 148 15.27 5.71 -10.34
N ARG A 149 14.68 6.84 -10.77
CA ARG A 149 15.28 8.17 -10.64
C ARG A 149 15.64 8.50 -9.20
N ASN A 150 14.73 8.22 -8.26
CA ASN A 150 14.95 8.47 -6.83
C ASN A 150 16.09 7.64 -6.24
N PHE A 151 16.36 6.47 -6.80
CA PHE A 151 17.43 5.59 -6.32
C PHE A 151 18.76 5.81 -7.06
N ASN A 152 18.72 6.03 -8.37
CA ASN A 152 19.90 6.13 -9.23
C ASN A 152 19.56 6.88 -10.54
N GLU A 153 19.85 8.19 -10.54
CA GLU A 153 19.60 9.07 -11.69
C GLU A 153 20.32 8.61 -12.97
N THR A 154 21.56 8.12 -12.86
CA THR A 154 22.31 7.57 -14.00
C THR A 154 21.58 6.40 -14.65
N ASN A 155 21.06 5.45 -13.86
CA ASN A 155 20.30 4.32 -14.40
C ASN A 155 18.96 4.77 -15.02
N TYR A 156 18.31 5.79 -14.45
CA TYR A 156 17.10 6.38 -15.03
C TYR A 156 17.38 6.98 -16.41
N ILE A 157 18.47 7.75 -16.57
CA ILE A 157 18.85 8.36 -17.84
C ILE A 157 19.18 7.29 -18.89
N ILE A 158 19.98 6.28 -18.53
CA ILE A 158 20.30 5.17 -19.42
C ILE A 158 19.03 4.40 -19.83
N SER A 159 18.12 4.16 -18.89
CA SER A 159 16.85 3.47 -19.17
C SER A 159 15.95 4.27 -20.10
N ASN A 160 15.95 5.60 -20.02
CA ASN A 160 15.27 6.44 -21.00
C ASN A 160 15.94 6.43 -22.36
N TYR A 161 17.28 6.49 -22.38
CA TYR A 161 18.05 6.49 -23.61
C TYR A 161 17.90 5.19 -24.41
N LEU A 162 17.99 4.04 -23.74
CA LEU A 162 17.95 2.71 -24.36
C LEU A 162 16.53 2.11 -24.47
N GLY A 163 15.52 2.77 -23.90
CA GLY A 163 14.19 2.19 -23.74
C GLY A 163 14.18 1.00 -22.78
N GLY A 164 14.94 1.06 -21.69
CA GLY A 164 14.87 0.07 -20.61
C GLY A 164 13.50 0.05 -19.91
N VAL A 165 13.45 -0.70 -18.81
CA VAL A 165 12.25 -1.09 -18.06
C VAL A 165 11.22 -1.83 -18.90
N GLY A 166 11.69 -2.74 -19.77
CA GLY A 166 10.82 -3.56 -20.64
C GLY A 166 10.21 -2.82 -21.85
N ARG A 167 10.46 -1.51 -22.02
CA ARG A 167 9.90 -0.72 -23.13
C ARG A 167 10.51 -1.05 -24.49
N SER A 168 11.78 -1.44 -24.53
CA SER A 168 12.52 -1.72 -25.75
C SER A 168 12.04 -3.01 -26.42
N ARG A 169 11.97 -3.02 -27.75
CA ARG A 169 11.65 -4.21 -28.57
C ARG A 169 12.75 -5.29 -28.54
N THR A 170 13.87 -5.01 -27.89
CA THR A 170 14.88 -6.01 -27.51
C THR A 170 14.31 -6.98 -26.47
N ALA A 171 13.47 -6.50 -25.54
CA ALA A 171 12.65 -7.36 -24.68
C ALA A 171 11.54 -7.98 -25.54
N LYS A 172 11.61 -9.30 -25.74
CA LYS A 172 10.70 -10.07 -26.61
C LYS A 172 9.47 -10.59 -25.90
N ARG A 173 9.57 -10.83 -24.60
CA ARG A 173 8.50 -11.30 -23.73
C ARG A 173 8.54 -10.52 -22.43
N LEU A 174 7.38 -10.17 -21.90
CA LEU A 174 7.23 -9.48 -20.62
C LEU A 174 6.43 -10.39 -19.69
N TYR A 175 7.09 -11.09 -18.78
CA TYR A 175 6.46 -11.92 -17.77
C TYR A 175 5.94 -11.03 -16.64
N CYS A 176 4.62 -10.93 -16.52
CA CYS A 176 3.95 -10.12 -15.50
C CYS A 176 2.61 -10.74 -15.11
N SER A 177 2.11 -10.39 -13.92
CA SER A 177 0.74 -10.71 -13.53
C SER A 177 -0.25 -9.86 -14.34
N LEU A 178 -0.89 -10.42 -15.36
CA LEU A 178 -1.78 -9.63 -16.25
C LEU A 178 -2.98 -9.07 -15.48
N LYS A 179 -3.56 -9.88 -14.59
CA LYS A 179 -4.73 -9.48 -13.78
C LYS A 179 -4.43 -8.36 -12.78
N SER A 180 -3.15 -8.14 -12.46
CA SER A 180 -2.73 -7.11 -11.51
C SER A 180 -2.31 -5.80 -12.17
N GLN A 181 -2.28 -5.73 -13.51
CA GLN A 181 -1.97 -4.49 -14.22
C GLN A 181 -3.18 -3.54 -14.24
N SER A 182 -2.94 -2.29 -14.64
CA SER A 182 -4.02 -1.33 -14.90
C SER A 182 -4.99 -1.86 -15.97
N LYS A 183 -6.27 -1.48 -15.90
CA LYS A 183 -7.32 -1.99 -16.81
C LYS A 183 -7.00 -1.78 -18.29
N ASP A 184 -6.28 -0.71 -18.61
CA ASP A 184 -5.92 -0.32 -19.97
C ASP A 184 -4.54 -0.85 -20.40
N PHE A 185 -3.88 -1.65 -19.55
CA PHE A 185 -2.58 -2.23 -19.89
C PHE A 185 -2.73 -3.25 -21.01
N TYR A 186 -2.00 -3.02 -22.10
CA TYR A 186 -1.86 -3.96 -23.19
C TYR A 186 -0.45 -3.89 -23.78
N ASP A 187 0.19 -5.04 -23.92
CA ASP A 187 1.43 -5.21 -24.66
C ASP A 187 1.41 -6.59 -25.33
N ASP A 188 1.66 -6.65 -26.64
CA ASP A 188 1.62 -7.88 -27.44
C ASP A 188 2.70 -8.90 -27.05
N ARG A 189 3.67 -8.48 -26.23
CA ARG A 189 4.75 -9.31 -25.69
C ARG A 189 4.45 -9.81 -24.28
N ALA A 190 3.38 -9.33 -23.64
CA ALA A 190 3.08 -9.69 -22.27
C ALA A 190 2.62 -11.15 -22.16
N ILE A 191 3.15 -11.85 -21.15
CA ILE A 191 2.85 -13.24 -20.84
C ILE A 191 2.43 -13.29 -19.38
N ASP A 192 1.25 -13.87 -19.15
CA ASP A 192 0.76 -14.05 -17.80
C ASP A 192 1.69 -14.97 -17.01
N PHE A 193 2.31 -14.41 -15.99
CA PHE A 193 3.24 -15.08 -15.11
C PHE A 193 3.03 -14.57 -13.70
N THR A 194 2.33 -15.36 -12.91
CA THR A 194 2.21 -15.16 -11.48
C THR A 194 3.09 -16.17 -10.75
N ILE A 195 3.67 -15.77 -9.61
CA ILE A 195 4.41 -16.69 -8.75
C ILE A 195 3.50 -17.84 -8.30
N TYR A 196 2.28 -17.51 -7.87
CA TYR A 196 1.32 -18.48 -7.36
C TYR A 196 1.01 -19.61 -8.36
N GLU A 197 0.51 -19.29 -9.55
CA GLU A 197 0.15 -20.30 -10.55
C GLU A 197 1.38 -21.07 -11.07
N SER A 198 2.55 -20.45 -11.04
CA SER A 198 3.79 -21.09 -11.45
C SER A 198 4.32 -22.07 -10.39
N VAL A 199 4.18 -21.74 -9.10
CA VAL A 199 4.52 -22.66 -8.00
C VAL A 199 3.57 -23.85 -7.97
N LEU A 200 2.27 -23.67 -8.27
CA LEU A 200 1.31 -24.78 -8.40
C LEU A 200 1.68 -25.81 -9.49
N ARG A 201 2.51 -25.41 -10.47
CA ARG A 201 3.01 -26.30 -11.54
C ARG A 201 4.32 -27.00 -11.18
N MET A 202 4.96 -26.62 -10.08
CA MET A 202 6.19 -27.26 -9.60
C MET A 202 5.86 -28.57 -8.88
N ASN A 203 6.83 -29.48 -8.81
CA ASN A 203 6.64 -30.66 -7.97
C ASN A 203 6.75 -30.30 -6.47
N PRO A 204 6.12 -31.07 -5.57
CA PRO A 204 6.10 -30.76 -4.13
C PRO A 204 7.48 -30.66 -3.47
N VAL A 205 8.47 -31.45 -3.92
CA VAL A 205 9.83 -31.42 -3.37
C VAL A 205 10.49 -30.07 -3.60
N ASP A 206 10.38 -29.54 -4.82
CA ASP A 206 10.92 -28.21 -5.15
C ASP A 206 10.15 -27.08 -4.47
N VAL A 207 8.84 -27.24 -4.27
CA VAL A 207 8.04 -26.27 -3.50
C VAL A 207 8.54 -26.21 -2.05
N ASN A 208 8.75 -27.36 -1.41
CA ASN A 208 9.29 -27.42 -0.04
C ASN A 208 10.71 -26.83 0.03
N GLN A 209 11.58 -27.15 -0.92
CA GLN A 209 12.92 -26.55 -0.98
C GLN A 209 12.89 -25.03 -1.26
N LEU A 210 11.93 -24.54 -2.04
CA LEU A 210 11.71 -23.11 -2.26
C LEU A 210 11.28 -22.41 -0.98
N VAL A 211 10.30 -22.98 -0.28
CA VAL A 211 9.86 -22.50 1.04
C VAL A 211 11.04 -22.50 2.03
N ASP A 212 11.80 -23.58 2.08
CA ASP A 212 12.97 -23.72 2.93
C ASP A 212 14.03 -22.67 2.59
N LEU A 213 14.30 -22.38 1.31
CA LEU A 213 15.29 -21.37 0.89
C LEU A 213 15.05 -20.03 1.61
N TYR A 214 13.79 -19.59 1.66
CA TYR A 214 13.38 -18.33 2.29
C TYR A 214 13.23 -18.41 3.81
N GLY A 215 13.51 -19.58 4.40
CA GLY A 215 13.50 -19.81 5.85
C GLY A 215 12.09 -19.69 6.42
N CYS A 216 11.09 -20.15 5.67
CA CYS A 216 9.72 -20.11 6.14
C CYS A 216 9.41 -21.38 6.91
N ASP A 217 8.98 -21.22 8.15
CA ASP A 217 8.32 -22.31 8.85
C ASP A 217 6.90 -22.48 8.30
N THR A 218 6.37 -23.69 8.35
CA THR A 218 4.94 -23.88 8.12
C THR A 218 4.17 -23.44 9.34
N TYR A 219 3.14 -22.62 9.12
CA TYR A 219 2.33 -22.06 10.19
C TYR A 219 0.94 -22.68 10.16
N PRO A 220 0.53 -23.43 11.20
CA PRO A 220 -0.83 -23.95 11.28
C PRO A 220 -1.79 -22.79 11.57
N ILE A 221 -2.84 -22.69 10.76
CA ILE A 221 -3.87 -21.66 10.91
C ILE A 221 -5.19 -22.29 11.36
N ASN A 222 -5.88 -21.60 12.26
CA ASN A 222 -7.23 -21.95 12.66
C ASN A 222 -8.24 -21.58 11.56
N GLN A 223 -8.91 -22.56 10.98
CA GLN A 223 -9.95 -22.34 9.97
C GLN A 223 -11.36 -22.18 10.57
N GLU A 224 -11.53 -22.43 11.87
CA GLU A 224 -12.81 -22.23 12.57
C GLU A 224 -13.12 -20.74 12.81
N GLN A 225 -12.13 -19.88 12.60
CA GLN A 225 -12.27 -18.43 12.71
C GLN A 225 -11.96 -17.76 11.38
N GLU A 226 -12.56 -16.60 11.18
CA GLU A 226 -12.27 -15.72 10.06
C GLU A 226 -10.77 -15.35 10.07
N ASN A 227 -10.07 -15.63 8.97
CA ASN A 227 -8.63 -15.36 8.85
C ASN A 227 -8.37 -14.06 8.10
N VAL A 228 -7.63 -13.15 8.73
CA VAL A 228 -7.27 -11.84 8.15
C VAL A 228 -5.77 -11.71 8.03
N LEU A 229 -5.29 -11.34 6.85
CA LEU A 229 -3.88 -11.02 6.61
C LEU A 229 -3.65 -9.51 6.68
N PHE A 230 -2.88 -9.06 7.66
CA PHE A 230 -2.40 -7.69 7.77
C PHE A 230 -0.99 -7.57 7.17
N LEU A 231 -0.85 -6.78 6.11
CA LEU A 231 0.43 -6.48 5.47
C LEU A 231 0.94 -5.13 5.97
N SER A 232 2.04 -5.12 6.71
CA SER A 232 2.66 -3.86 7.13
C SER A 232 3.41 -3.21 5.96
N GLN A 233 3.61 -1.90 6.08
CA GLN A 233 4.47 -1.13 5.20
C GLN A 233 5.52 -0.40 6.01
N ARG A 234 6.69 -0.23 5.42
CA ARG A 234 7.73 0.63 5.98
C ARG A 234 7.40 2.09 5.71
N LEU A 235 7.36 2.91 6.76
CA LEU A 235 7.39 4.36 6.63
C LEU A 235 8.81 4.82 6.23
N PRO A 236 9.00 5.61 5.14
CA PRO A 236 10.31 5.88 4.54
C PRO A 236 11.36 6.51 5.47
N THR A 237 10.91 7.18 6.54
CA THR A 237 11.74 7.66 7.65
C THR A 237 11.14 7.06 8.91
N LEU A 238 11.86 6.22 9.64
CA LEU A 238 11.41 5.76 10.96
C LEU A 238 12.18 6.57 12.01
N THR A 239 11.76 7.82 12.21
CA THR A 239 12.06 8.55 13.45
C THR A 239 11.18 7.98 14.57
N ILE A 240 11.53 8.18 15.84
CA ILE A 240 10.79 7.61 16.99
C ILE A 240 9.28 7.94 16.90
N GLN A 241 8.94 9.20 16.61
CA GLN A 241 7.56 9.65 16.40
C GLN A 241 6.81 8.87 15.31
N LYS A 242 7.52 8.36 14.29
CA LYS A 242 6.91 7.60 13.20
C LYS A 242 6.69 6.12 13.55
N ILE A 243 7.42 5.58 14.54
CA ILE A 243 7.14 4.23 15.05
C ILE A 243 5.82 4.24 15.81
N GLU A 244 5.63 5.17 16.75
CA GLU A 244 4.38 5.32 17.52
C GLU A 244 3.17 5.51 16.60
N VAL A 245 3.32 6.32 15.54
CA VAL A 245 2.29 6.47 14.49
C VAL A 245 2.01 5.14 13.79
N GLN A 246 3.03 4.39 13.37
CA GLN A 246 2.84 3.09 12.73
C GLN A 246 2.18 2.06 13.66
N GLU A 247 2.55 2.04 14.95
CA GLU A 247 1.92 1.20 15.97
C GLU A 247 0.44 1.59 16.12
N ARG A 248 0.13 2.87 16.30
CA ARG A 248 -1.22 3.40 16.48
C ARG A 248 -2.11 3.13 15.26
N MET A 249 -1.60 3.37 14.06
CA MET A 249 -2.28 3.02 12.80
C MET A 249 -2.60 1.53 12.73
N THR A 250 -1.63 0.68 13.07
CA THR A 250 -1.79 -0.78 13.04
C THR A 250 -2.92 -1.21 13.97
N VAL A 251 -2.90 -0.77 15.23
CA VAL A 251 -3.93 -1.19 16.20
C VAL A 251 -5.31 -0.62 15.88
N LEU A 252 -5.41 0.60 15.32
CA LEU A 252 -6.70 1.17 14.89
C LEU A 252 -7.31 0.40 13.72
N ILE A 253 -6.50 0.05 12.71
CA ILE A 253 -6.98 -0.82 11.61
C ILE A 253 -7.51 -2.14 12.18
N VAL A 254 -6.75 -2.75 13.08
CA VAL A 254 -7.13 -4.04 13.67
C VAL A 254 -8.41 -3.93 14.48
N ASP A 255 -8.54 -2.90 15.32
CA ASP A 255 -9.72 -2.68 16.16
C ASP A 255 -11.00 -2.47 15.32
N TYR A 256 -10.92 -1.71 14.22
CA TYR A 256 -12.10 -1.43 13.39
C TYR A 256 -12.46 -2.55 12.42
N PHE A 257 -11.48 -3.23 11.84
CA PHE A 257 -11.71 -4.10 10.68
C PHE A 257 -11.43 -5.58 10.96
N CYS A 258 -10.71 -5.91 12.04
CA CYS A 258 -10.24 -7.27 12.31
C CYS A 258 -10.72 -7.83 13.66
N SER A 259 -11.69 -7.17 14.30
CA SER A 259 -12.23 -7.62 15.59
C SER A 259 -12.87 -9.00 15.47
N GLY A 260 -12.49 -9.92 16.37
CA GLY A 260 -12.96 -11.31 16.40
C GLY A 260 -12.30 -12.25 15.39
N CYS A 261 -11.36 -11.77 14.58
CA CYS A 261 -10.67 -12.58 13.57
C CYS A 261 -9.38 -13.21 14.10
N ASN A 262 -8.92 -14.26 13.44
CA ASN A 262 -7.54 -14.73 13.55
C ASN A 262 -6.64 -13.86 12.65
N ILE A 263 -5.75 -13.09 13.26
CA ILE A 263 -4.95 -12.07 12.56
C ILE A 263 -3.57 -12.64 12.25
N ILE A 264 -3.21 -12.67 10.96
CA ILE A 264 -1.89 -13.01 10.48
C ILE A 264 -1.20 -11.72 10.08
N VAL A 265 -0.12 -11.35 10.76
CA VAL A 265 0.69 -10.19 10.42
C VAL A 265 1.86 -10.62 9.56
N LYS A 266 1.98 -10.02 8.37
CA LYS A 266 3.17 -10.11 7.53
C LYS A 266 3.89 -8.76 7.55
N PRO A 267 4.99 -8.64 8.32
CA PRO A 267 5.78 -7.42 8.34
C PRO A 267 6.51 -7.19 7.02
N HIS A 268 6.69 -5.91 6.67
CA HIS A 268 7.59 -5.51 5.60
C HIS A 268 9.04 -5.96 5.93
N PRO A 269 9.88 -6.39 4.96
CA PRO A 269 11.23 -6.91 5.24
C PRO A 269 12.15 -5.96 6.03
N LYS A 270 11.92 -4.65 5.90
CA LYS A 270 12.64 -3.57 6.61
C LYS A 270 11.97 -3.09 7.90
N ASP A 271 10.86 -3.71 8.29
CA ASP A 271 10.17 -3.42 9.53
C ASP A 271 10.82 -4.24 10.66
N VAL A 272 11.74 -3.60 11.37
CA VAL A 272 12.58 -4.27 12.37
C VAL A 272 12.33 -3.79 13.78
N TRP A 273 11.50 -2.76 13.96
CA TRP A 273 11.33 -2.05 15.22
C TRP A 273 10.00 -2.35 15.90
N ILE A 274 8.98 -2.78 15.15
CA ILE A 274 7.65 -3.04 15.70
C ILE A 274 7.55 -4.47 16.21
N ASP A 275 7.12 -4.60 17.47
CA ASP A 275 6.74 -5.86 18.07
C ASP A 275 5.22 -6.08 17.95
N TYR A 276 4.80 -6.68 16.85
CA TYR A 276 3.39 -6.96 16.60
C TYR A 276 2.75 -7.90 17.63
N LYS A 277 3.52 -8.78 18.27
CA LYS A 277 3.02 -9.64 19.34
C LYS A 277 2.74 -8.86 20.62
N LYS A 278 3.45 -7.76 20.85
CA LYS A 278 3.14 -6.84 21.94
C LYS A 278 1.88 -6.01 21.64
N LEU A 279 1.71 -5.55 20.39
CA LEU A 279 0.55 -4.76 19.98
C LEU A 279 -0.74 -5.59 19.89
N ILE A 280 -0.62 -6.82 19.38
CA ILE A 280 -1.74 -7.72 19.09
C ILE A 280 -1.36 -9.11 19.64
N PRO A 281 -1.56 -9.37 20.95
CA PRO A 281 -1.11 -10.59 21.60
C PRO A 281 -1.54 -11.88 20.91
N GLU A 282 -2.77 -11.90 20.37
CA GLU A 282 -3.34 -13.04 19.67
C GLU A 282 -2.85 -13.22 18.22
N CYS A 283 -2.16 -12.25 17.61
CA CYS A 283 -1.82 -12.35 16.19
C CYS A 283 -0.77 -13.42 15.91
N HIS A 284 -0.72 -13.94 14.69
CA HIS A 284 0.37 -14.75 14.19
C HIS A 284 1.32 -13.89 13.36
N VAL A 285 2.60 -13.80 13.73
CA VAL A 285 3.57 -12.97 12.99
C VAL A 285 4.43 -13.84 12.09
N VAL A 286 4.26 -13.69 10.77
CA VAL A 286 5.10 -14.35 9.78
C VAL A 286 6.47 -13.69 9.74
N ASN A 287 7.53 -14.47 9.53
CA ASN A 287 8.86 -13.92 9.37
C ASN A 287 8.91 -12.86 8.25
N ARG A 288 9.47 -11.67 8.56
CA ARG A 288 9.57 -10.54 7.64
C ARG A 288 10.34 -10.86 6.36
N SER A 289 11.28 -11.80 6.39
CA SER A 289 12.10 -12.18 5.21
C SER A 289 11.34 -12.99 4.18
N VAL A 290 10.19 -13.57 4.55
CA VAL A 290 9.36 -14.35 3.63
C VAL A 290 8.77 -13.43 2.56
N PRO A 291 8.91 -13.74 1.26
CA PRO A 291 8.16 -13.05 0.21
C PRO A 291 6.65 -13.24 0.38
N SER A 292 5.88 -12.18 0.21
CA SER A 292 4.41 -12.24 0.37
C SER A 292 3.77 -13.27 -0.57
N GLU A 293 4.33 -13.46 -1.76
CA GLU A 293 3.88 -14.42 -2.77
C GLU A 293 4.00 -15.88 -2.33
N LEU A 294 4.81 -16.17 -1.30
CA LEU A 294 4.97 -17.52 -0.75
C LEU A 294 4.02 -17.82 0.42
N LEU A 295 3.29 -16.81 0.94
CA LEU A 295 2.33 -16.99 2.03
C LEU A 295 1.35 -18.16 1.80
N PRO A 296 0.77 -18.36 0.60
CA PRO A 296 -0.17 -19.47 0.37
C PRO A 296 0.42 -20.87 0.60
N PHE A 297 1.74 -21.01 0.49
CA PHE A 297 2.43 -22.30 0.56
C PHE A 297 2.98 -22.62 1.95
N ILE A 298 3.07 -21.62 2.82
CA ILE A 298 3.63 -21.77 4.17
C ILE A 298 2.54 -21.80 5.24
N LEU A 299 1.37 -21.26 4.95
CA LEU A 299 0.25 -21.28 5.87
C LEU A 299 -0.59 -22.53 5.58
N LYS A 300 -0.54 -23.50 6.49
CA LYS A 300 -1.17 -24.83 6.32
C LYS A 300 -2.39 -24.98 7.21
N LYS A 301 -3.36 -25.78 6.75
CA LYS A 301 -4.47 -26.23 7.59
C LYS A 301 -3.92 -27.07 8.75
N LYS A 302 -4.48 -26.87 9.94
CA LYS A 302 -4.03 -27.54 11.18
C LYS A 302 -4.28 -29.07 11.16
N GLU A 303 -5.14 -29.58 10.29
CA GLU A 303 -5.71 -30.93 10.42
C GLU A 303 -5.12 -32.00 9.52
N ASP A 304 -4.14 -31.73 8.66
CA ASP A 304 -3.54 -32.83 7.89
C ASP A 304 -2.07 -32.57 7.47
N PRO A 305 -1.09 -33.06 8.25
CA PRO A 305 0.32 -33.01 7.87
C PRO A 305 0.67 -33.97 6.71
N GLU A 306 -0.24 -34.87 6.30
CA GLU A 306 -0.04 -35.87 5.24
C GLU A 306 -0.77 -35.57 3.92
N THR A 307 -1.72 -34.62 3.88
CA THR A 307 -2.29 -34.19 2.59
C THR A 307 -1.25 -33.45 1.75
N GLU A 308 -0.83 -34.10 0.67
CA GLU A 308 -0.08 -33.52 -0.47
C GLU A 308 -0.90 -32.45 -1.24
N SER A 309 -2.13 -32.14 -0.82
CA SER A 309 -2.93 -31.09 -1.45
C SER A 309 -2.42 -29.70 -1.07
N LEU A 310 -2.09 -28.90 -2.09
CA LEU A 310 -1.84 -27.46 -2.02
C LEU A 310 -3.14 -26.68 -1.70
N ASP A 311 -3.88 -27.13 -0.69
CA ASP A 311 -5.10 -26.50 -0.20
C ASP A 311 -4.73 -25.19 0.50
N THR A 312 -4.54 -24.15 -0.31
CA THR A 312 -4.09 -22.84 0.12
C THR A 312 -5.18 -22.20 0.97
N ILE A 313 -4.77 -21.60 2.08
CA ILE A 313 -5.66 -20.86 2.95
C ILE A 313 -6.30 -19.71 2.19
N LYS A 314 -7.61 -19.58 2.33
CA LYS A 314 -8.35 -18.40 1.93
C LYS A 314 -8.48 -17.47 3.12
N PHE A 315 -8.04 -16.24 2.95
CA PHE A 315 -8.31 -15.15 3.87
C PHE A 315 -9.69 -14.55 3.54
N SER A 316 -10.46 -14.16 4.55
CA SER A 316 -11.64 -13.33 4.28
C SER A 316 -11.19 -11.93 3.85
N LEU A 317 -10.11 -11.43 4.45
CA LEU A 317 -9.61 -10.09 4.24
C LEU A 317 -8.08 -10.05 4.20
N CYS A 318 -7.55 -9.46 3.14
CA CYS A 318 -6.18 -8.95 3.09
C CYS A 318 -6.21 -7.43 3.25
N ILE A 319 -5.62 -6.91 4.31
CA ILE A 319 -5.68 -5.49 4.67
C ILE A 319 -4.28 -4.89 4.78
N THR A 320 -4.15 -3.64 4.32
CA THR A 320 -2.91 -2.89 4.43
C THR A 320 -3.19 -1.40 4.51
N PRO A 321 -2.39 -0.62 5.26
CA PRO A 321 -2.44 0.83 5.18
C PRO A 321 -2.18 1.32 3.75
N ASN A 322 -1.07 0.89 3.13
CA ASN A 322 -0.63 1.44 1.85
C ASN A 322 0.23 0.51 0.97
N SER A 323 0.29 -0.80 1.24
CA SER A 323 1.14 -1.73 0.49
C SER A 323 0.51 -2.19 -0.83
N THR A 324 1.23 -2.07 -1.95
CA THR A 324 0.78 -2.61 -3.24
C THR A 324 0.82 -4.14 -3.32
N SER A 325 1.53 -4.80 -2.40
CA SER A 325 1.57 -6.28 -2.36
C SER A 325 0.20 -6.92 -2.14
N VAL A 326 -0.77 -6.16 -1.61
CA VAL A 326 -2.16 -6.61 -1.44
C VAL A 326 -2.79 -7.04 -2.77
N HIS A 327 -2.43 -6.39 -3.89
CA HIS A 327 -2.96 -6.74 -5.21
C HIS A 327 -2.43 -8.10 -5.71
N GLY A 328 -1.19 -8.42 -5.38
CA GLY A 328 -0.60 -9.74 -5.68
C GLY A 328 -1.26 -10.86 -4.89
N LEU A 329 -1.89 -10.56 -3.75
CA LEU A 329 -2.55 -11.53 -2.88
C LEU A 329 -4.08 -11.53 -2.99
N ALA A 330 -4.65 -10.78 -3.95
CA ALA A 330 -6.11 -10.74 -4.12
C ALA A 330 -6.69 -12.13 -4.44
N HIS A 331 -5.92 -13.03 -5.07
CA HIS A 331 -6.38 -14.37 -5.43
C HIS A 331 -6.52 -15.34 -4.23
N ILE A 332 -5.90 -15.01 -3.09
CA ILE A 332 -6.01 -15.80 -1.85
C ILE A 332 -6.93 -15.15 -0.81
N ALA A 333 -7.64 -14.08 -1.18
CA ALA A 333 -8.54 -13.37 -0.29
C ALA A 333 -9.92 -13.15 -0.93
N GLU A 334 -10.97 -13.24 -0.12
CA GLU A 334 -12.33 -12.87 -0.57
C GLU A 334 -12.45 -11.35 -0.77
N ALA A 335 -11.78 -10.58 0.09
CA ALA A 335 -11.70 -9.14 0.02
C ALA A 335 -10.27 -8.62 0.22
N THR A 336 -9.95 -7.53 -0.47
CA THR A 336 -8.79 -6.68 -0.14
C THR A 336 -9.24 -5.31 0.37
N MET A 337 -8.43 -4.71 1.24
CA MET A 337 -8.63 -3.36 1.79
C MET A 337 -7.30 -2.59 1.80
N TYR A 338 -7.34 -1.38 1.24
CA TYR A 338 -6.18 -0.50 1.00
C TYR A 338 -6.60 0.95 1.25
N PHE A 339 -5.86 1.69 2.09
CA PHE A 339 -6.22 3.05 2.50
C PHE A 339 -5.46 4.16 1.76
N GLY A 340 -4.36 3.84 1.06
CA GLY A 340 -3.63 4.84 0.27
C GLY A 340 -2.50 5.54 1.03
N ASN A 341 -1.71 6.32 0.29
CA ASN A 341 -0.48 6.93 0.82
C ASN A 341 -0.76 7.99 1.89
N ASP A 342 -1.91 8.66 1.84
CA ASP A 342 -2.28 9.71 2.79
C ASP A 342 -2.85 9.15 4.11
N PHE A 343 -2.94 7.82 4.24
CA PHE A 343 -3.44 7.19 5.47
C PHE A 343 -2.58 7.53 6.69
N GLU A 344 -1.26 7.69 6.51
CA GLU A 344 -0.31 8.02 7.59
C GLU A 344 -0.65 9.31 8.33
N VAL A 345 -1.28 10.28 7.67
CA VAL A 345 -1.65 11.57 8.25
C VAL A 345 -3.13 11.66 8.63
N ASN A 346 -3.94 10.70 8.19
CA ASN A 346 -5.40 10.74 8.31
C ASN A 346 -5.99 9.59 9.15
N TYR A 347 -5.17 8.68 9.66
CA TYR A 347 -5.64 7.45 10.30
C TYR A 347 -6.56 7.67 11.51
N GLU A 348 -6.40 8.76 12.26
CA GLU A 348 -7.28 9.09 13.39
C GLU A 348 -8.71 9.42 12.94
N ARG A 349 -8.89 9.81 11.67
CA ARG A 349 -10.22 10.09 11.10
C ARG A 349 -11.06 8.82 10.94
N LEU A 350 -10.48 7.63 11.12
CA LEU A 350 -11.25 6.38 11.21
C LEU A 350 -12.35 6.42 12.27
N HIS A 351 -12.18 7.17 13.36
CA HIS A 351 -13.25 7.39 14.36
C HIS A 351 -14.48 8.05 13.72
N ILE A 352 -14.27 9.12 12.95
CA ILE A 352 -15.33 9.87 12.27
C ILE A 352 -16.03 8.97 11.25
N TYR A 353 -15.25 8.31 10.37
CA TYR A 353 -15.82 7.46 9.33
C TYR A 353 -16.57 6.25 9.90
N TYR A 354 -16.12 5.66 11.02
CA TYR A 354 -16.87 4.61 11.71
C TYR A 354 -18.24 5.11 12.18
N ILE A 355 -18.28 6.27 12.81
CA ILE A 355 -19.52 6.88 13.33
C ILE A 355 -20.48 7.19 12.16
N VAL A 356 -19.98 7.82 11.11
CA VAL A 356 -20.80 8.17 9.93
C VAL A 356 -21.30 6.92 9.21
N ALA A 357 -20.47 5.88 9.06
CA ALA A 357 -20.90 4.62 8.47
C ALA A 357 -22.01 3.95 9.30
N LYS A 358 -21.86 3.93 10.63
CA LYS A 358 -22.88 3.42 11.54
C LYS A 358 -24.17 4.24 11.52
N PHE A 359 -24.05 5.56 11.44
CA PHE A 359 -25.19 6.44 11.28
C PHE A 359 -25.95 6.10 10.00
N ILE A 360 -25.24 6.02 8.87
CA ILE A 360 -25.84 5.76 7.57
C ILE A 360 -26.52 4.39 7.54
N GLN A 361 -25.84 3.35 8.03
CA GLN A 361 -26.36 1.97 8.10
C GLN A 361 -27.68 1.86 8.89
N VAL A 362 -27.86 2.68 9.92
CA VAL A 362 -29.07 2.65 10.78
C VAL A 362 -30.22 3.46 10.16
N VAL A 363 -29.89 4.55 9.50
CA VAL A 363 -30.86 5.58 9.12
C VAL A 363 -31.38 5.37 7.70
N PHE A 364 -30.49 4.96 6.80
CA PHE A 364 -30.67 4.89 5.36
C PHE A 364 -30.60 3.44 4.87
N SER A 365 -31.19 3.18 3.71
CA SER A 365 -31.26 1.83 3.12
C SER A 365 -31.05 1.80 1.62
N ASP A 366 -31.47 2.83 0.88
CA ASP A 366 -31.50 2.81 -0.59
C ASP A 366 -31.02 4.15 -1.19
N GLU A 367 -30.43 5.01 -0.35
CA GLU A 367 -29.90 6.32 -0.75
C GLU A 367 -28.50 6.19 -1.36
N HIS A 368 -28.16 7.09 -2.28
CA HIS A 368 -26.83 7.21 -2.88
C HIS A 368 -25.99 8.24 -2.12
N ILE A 369 -24.67 8.09 -2.12
CA ILE A 369 -23.74 9.01 -1.45
C ILE A 369 -22.99 9.86 -2.49
N LEU A 370 -23.03 11.19 -2.30
CA LEU A 370 -22.16 12.15 -2.97
C LEU A 370 -21.10 12.65 -1.99
N THR A 371 -19.82 12.46 -2.32
CA THR A 371 -18.70 12.89 -1.47
C THR A 371 -17.39 12.95 -2.26
N ASP A 372 -16.33 13.53 -1.68
CA ASP A 372 -15.02 13.58 -2.30
C ASP A 372 -14.33 12.22 -2.38
N THR A 373 -13.28 12.13 -3.20
CA THR A 373 -12.59 10.86 -3.47
C THR A 373 -11.99 10.21 -2.21
N ILE A 374 -11.49 11.02 -1.28
CA ILE A 374 -10.82 10.53 -0.06
C ILE A 374 -11.87 9.96 0.89
N THR A 375 -12.92 10.73 1.19
CA THR A 375 -14.04 10.29 2.04
C THR A 375 -14.70 9.03 1.47
N LYS A 376 -14.96 8.98 0.16
CA LYS A 376 -15.46 7.79 -0.55
C LYS A 376 -14.57 6.57 -0.31
N GLY A 377 -13.25 6.75 -0.37
CA GLY A 377 -12.27 5.69 -0.13
C GLY A 377 -12.39 5.06 1.26
N TYR A 378 -12.48 5.88 2.31
CA TYR A 378 -12.63 5.39 3.70
C TYR A 378 -13.99 4.77 3.97
N MET A 379 -15.06 5.45 3.56
CA MET A 379 -16.44 5.00 3.80
C MET A 379 -16.71 3.63 3.15
N LYS A 380 -16.21 3.41 1.93
CA LYS A 380 -16.29 2.11 1.25
C LYS A 380 -15.68 0.97 2.07
N GLN A 381 -14.59 1.22 2.81
CA GLN A 381 -13.99 0.17 3.65
C GLN A 381 -14.89 -0.23 4.82
N PHE A 382 -15.53 0.74 5.47
CA PHE A 382 -16.47 0.46 6.56
C PHE A 382 -17.73 -0.24 6.07
N PHE A 383 -18.35 0.24 4.99
CA PHE A 383 -19.55 -0.39 4.44
C PHE A 383 -19.29 -1.82 3.95
N LYS A 384 -18.15 -2.05 3.29
CA LYS A 384 -17.71 -3.39 2.91
C LYS A 384 -17.57 -4.32 4.11
N ARG A 385 -16.97 -3.86 5.22
CA ARG A 385 -16.84 -4.67 6.45
C ARG A 385 -18.17 -4.89 7.16
N GLN A 386 -19.10 -3.96 7.03
CA GLN A 386 -20.43 -4.03 7.63
C GLN A 386 -21.43 -4.80 6.77
N GLU A 387 -21.02 -5.32 5.60
CA GLU A 387 -21.90 -5.94 4.60
C GLU A 387 -23.11 -5.06 4.25
N PHE A 388 -22.88 -3.74 4.21
CA PHE A 388 -23.88 -2.75 3.88
C PHE A 388 -23.65 -2.26 2.45
N ASP A 389 -24.64 -2.48 1.59
CA ASP A 389 -24.57 -2.07 0.19
C ASP A 389 -25.13 -0.65 0.05
N ILE A 390 -24.33 0.24 -0.51
CA ILE A 390 -24.71 1.63 -0.76
C ILE A 390 -23.88 2.20 -1.90
N ASP A 391 -24.57 2.88 -2.82
CA ASP A 391 -23.94 3.42 -4.01
C ASP A 391 -23.27 4.77 -3.77
N PHE A 392 -22.20 5.01 -4.52
CA PHE A 392 -21.44 6.26 -4.49
C PHE A 392 -21.36 6.85 -5.88
N ASP A 393 -22.12 7.92 -6.10
CA ASP A 393 -22.17 8.59 -7.40
C ASP A 393 -21.10 9.69 -7.49
N GLU A 394 -20.76 10.05 -8.72
CA GLU A 394 -19.85 11.18 -9.00
C GLU A 394 -20.62 12.45 -9.39
N GLN A 395 -21.91 12.31 -9.72
CA GLN A 395 -22.78 13.38 -10.17
C GLN A 395 -24.20 13.15 -9.66
N PHE A 396 -24.95 14.23 -9.52
CA PHE A 396 -26.35 14.17 -9.11
C PHE A 396 -27.24 13.66 -10.26
N GLU A 397 -28.06 12.65 -9.98
CA GLU A 397 -29.09 12.16 -10.88
C GLU A 397 -30.49 12.37 -10.28
N PHE A 398 -31.37 13.06 -11.01
CA PHE A 398 -32.68 13.51 -10.49
C PHE A 398 -33.59 12.39 -9.94
N ASN A 399 -33.37 11.13 -10.35
CA ASN A 399 -34.18 9.99 -9.92
C ASN A 399 -33.71 9.34 -8.61
N ASN A 400 -32.53 9.70 -8.11
CA ASN A 400 -31.93 9.08 -6.94
C ASN A 400 -32.13 9.97 -5.70
N LYS A 401 -32.19 9.33 -4.52
CA LYS A 401 -32.15 10.04 -3.23
C LYS A 401 -30.72 10.11 -2.75
N TYR A 402 -30.27 11.28 -2.33
CA TYR A 402 -28.87 11.51 -1.98
C TYR A 402 -28.64 11.86 -0.53
N ILE A 403 -27.50 11.39 -0.03
CA ILE A 403 -26.81 11.89 1.15
C ILE A 403 -25.54 12.57 0.65
N CYS A 404 -25.33 13.83 1.01
CA CYS A 404 -24.06 14.51 0.74
C CYS A 404 -23.16 14.43 1.97
N ILE A 405 -21.91 13.99 1.81
CA ILE A 405 -20.90 14.02 2.88
C ILE A 405 -19.82 15.03 2.51
N LYS A 406 -19.67 16.08 3.34
CA LYS A 406 -18.71 17.16 3.16
C LYS A 406 -17.57 17.07 4.16
N SER A 407 -16.35 17.12 3.62
CA SER A 407 -15.09 17.13 4.38
C SER A 407 -14.52 18.55 4.37
N ASP A 408 -14.29 19.14 5.54
CA ASP A 408 -13.65 20.45 5.64
C ASP A 408 -12.12 20.38 5.50
N SER A 409 -11.56 19.17 5.41
CA SER A 409 -10.15 18.95 5.08
C SER A 409 -9.90 18.83 3.56
N ASN A 410 -10.96 18.61 2.77
CA ASN A 410 -10.86 18.44 1.32
C ASN A 410 -11.84 19.32 0.53
N LYS A 411 -11.30 20.33 -0.15
CA LYS A 411 -12.05 21.28 -1.01
C LYS A 411 -12.73 20.63 -2.21
N GLU A 412 -12.38 19.40 -2.59
CA GLU A 412 -13.14 18.68 -3.63
C GLU A 412 -14.60 18.46 -3.21
N SER A 413 -14.88 18.34 -1.91
CA SER A 413 -16.25 18.12 -1.41
C SER A 413 -17.17 19.32 -1.61
N ASP A 414 -16.63 20.51 -1.90
CA ASP A 414 -17.40 21.73 -2.20
C ASP A 414 -17.92 21.79 -3.64
N ARG A 415 -17.56 20.82 -4.50
CA ARG A 415 -17.92 20.84 -5.94
C ARG A 415 -19.35 20.41 -6.22
N TYR A 416 -20.03 19.78 -5.27
CA TYR A 416 -21.37 19.23 -5.48
C TYR A 416 -22.43 20.30 -5.29
N ASP A 417 -23.32 20.42 -6.28
CA ASP A 417 -24.58 21.14 -6.08
C ASP A 417 -25.43 20.34 -5.10
N ILE A 418 -25.83 21.00 -4.03
CA ILE A 418 -26.57 20.42 -2.90
C ILE A 418 -28.04 20.83 -2.93
N GLU A 419 -28.46 21.59 -3.95
CA GLU A 419 -29.86 21.96 -4.13
C GLU A 419 -30.72 20.70 -4.32
N GLY A 420 -31.70 20.51 -3.43
CA GLY A 420 -32.59 19.34 -3.44
C GLY A 420 -32.07 18.11 -2.66
N ILE A 421 -30.88 18.17 -2.05
CA ILE A 421 -30.39 17.11 -1.17
C ILE A 421 -30.97 17.30 0.24
N GLU A 422 -31.67 16.27 0.74
CA GLU A 422 -32.42 16.38 2.00
C GLU A 422 -31.56 16.15 3.25
N THR A 423 -30.42 15.46 3.12
CA THR A 423 -29.47 15.23 4.23
C THR A 423 -28.03 15.52 3.81
N ILE A 424 -27.36 16.36 4.60
CA ILE A 424 -25.94 16.70 4.44
C ILE A 424 -25.19 16.44 5.75
N ILE A 425 -24.13 15.64 5.67
CA ILE A 425 -23.25 15.28 6.78
C ILE A 425 -21.93 16.04 6.62
N PHE A 426 -21.62 16.92 7.57
CA PHE A 426 -20.35 17.63 7.65
C PHE A 426 -19.44 16.93 8.66
N LEU A 427 -18.31 16.42 8.19
CA LEU A 427 -17.37 15.64 8.99
C LEU A 427 -16.64 16.49 10.04
N ASN A 428 -16.37 17.77 9.72
CA ASN A 428 -15.71 18.74 10.61
C ASN A 428 -14.40 18.20 11.22
N GLU A 429 -13.58 17.57 10.37
CA GLU A 429 -12.32 16.90 10.71
C GLU A 429 -11.28 17.89 11.23
N GLU A 430 -11.28 19.11 10.69
CA GLU A 430 -10.35 20.19 11.05
C GLU A 430 -10.94 21.18 12.05
N ASN A 431 -12.15 20.92 12.57
CA ASN A 431 -12.88 21.84 13.44
C ASN A 431 -12.99 23.26 12.85
N SER A 432 -13.13 23.37 11.51
CA SER A 432 -13.18 24.67 10.84
C SER A 432 -14.55 25.33 10.99
N TYR A 433 -15.61 24.53 11.12
CA TYR A 433 -17.01 24.95 11.14
C TYR A 433 -17.43 25.84 9.95
N ALA A 434 -16.70 25.79 8.82
CA ALA A 434 -16.90 26.70 7.69
C ALA A 434 -18.34 26.67 7.14
N PHE A 435 -18.97 25.49 7.13
CA PHE A 435 -20.35 25.28 6.67
C PHE A 435 -21.41 26.07 7.45
N LEU A 436 -21.14 26.49 8.70
CA LEU A 436 -22.10 27.27 9.49
C LEU A 436 -22.27 28.72 8.96
N LEU A 437 -21.37 29.16 8.07
CA LEU A 437 -21.43 30.46 7.38
C LEU A 437 -22.32 30.45 6.15
N GLU A 438 -22.75 29.28 5.68
CA GLU A 438 -23.64 29.17 4.53
C GLU A 438 -25.08 29.51 4.96
N ASP A 439 -25.65 30.56 4.37
CA ASP A 439 -26.99 31.07 4.72
C ASP A 439 -28.13 30.13 4.31
N MET A 440 -27.85 29.09 3.54
CA MET A 440 -28.86 28.18 2.98
C MET A 440 -29.43 27.16 3.96
N TYR A 441 -28.77 26.91 5.11
CA TYR A 441 -29.22 25.90 6.06
C TYR A 441 -30.03 26.48 7.21
N ARG A 442 -31.18 25.86 7.52
CA ARG A 442 -31.98 26.26 8.68
C ARG A 442 -31.37 25.70 9.96
N GLN A 443 -31.42 26.49 11.04
CA GLN A 443 -30.73 26.14 12.29
C GLN A 443 -31.37 24.94 12.99
N GLU A 444 -32.70 24.86 12.93
CA GLU A 444 -33.53 23.80 13.48
C GLU A 444 -33.33 22.44 12.80
N GLU A 445 -32.71 22.41 11.62
CA GLU A 445 -32.45 21.18 10.87
C GLU A 445 -31.12 20.53 11.24
N PHE A 446 -30.26 21.21 12.01
CA PHE A 446 -28.98 20.66 12.42
C PHE A 446 -29.10 19.76 13.64
N GLN A 447 -28.50 18.58 13.52
CA GLN A 447 -28.21 17.67 14.61
C GLN A 447 -26.70 17.52 14.78
N ILE A 448 -26.23 17.37 16.02
CA ILE A 448 -24.80 17.27 16.33
C ILE A 448 -24.55 15.91 16.95
N ILE A 449 -23.64 15.15 16.36
CA ILE A 449 -23.07 13.97 16.98
C ILE A 449 -21.76 14.38 17.60
N GLU A 450 -21.67 14.34 18.91
CA GLU A 450 -20.39 14.44 19.59
C GLU A 450 -19.78 13.06 19.75
N TYR A 451 -18.44 13.02 19.72
CA TYR A 451 -17.71 11.81 20.04
C TYR A 451 -16.46 12.10 20.86
N GLU A 452 -16.09 11.12 21.68
CA GLU A 452 -14.90 11.14 22.51
C GLU A 452 -14.24 9.76 22.47
N VAL A 453 -12.91 9.77 22.32
CA VAL A 453 -12.06 8.59 22.45
C VAL A 453 -11.39 8.69 23.80
N MET A 454 -11.77 7.81 24.72
CA MET A 454 -11.20 7.75 26.05
C MET A 454 -10.16 6.64 26.13
N ASN A 455 -8.96 6.95 26.62
CA ASN A 455 -8.00 5.94 27.01
C ASN A 455 -8.50 5.25 28.29
N ALA A 456 -8.71 3.94 28.25
CA ALA A 456 -9.26 3.20 29.38
C ALA A 456 -8.27 3.03 30.54
N ILE A 457 -6.96 3.16 30.28
CA ILE A 457 -5.90 3.01 31.28
C ILE A 457 -5.61 4.34 31.97
N GLU A 458 -5.52 5.43 31.20
CA GLU A 458 -5.20 6.76 31.71
C GLU A 458 -6.43 7.56 32.17
N GLU A 459 -7.64 7.04 31.93
CA GLU A 459 -8.92 7.71 32.18
C GLU A 459 -8.96 9.13 31.59
N LYS A 460 -8.35 9.32 30.41
CA LYS A 460 -8.20 10.61 29.76
C LYS A 460 -8.81 10.60 28.36
N ILE A 461 -9.44 11.71 27.99
CA ILE A 461 -9.88 11.96 26.61
C ILE A 461 -8.64 12.20 25.76
N GLU A 462 -8.42 11.31 24.78
CA GLU A 462 -7.34 11.41 23.80
C GLU A 462 -7.76 12.32 22.64
N VAL A 463 -8.98 12.11 22.15
CA VAL A 463 -9.56 12.81 21.00
C VAL A 463 -11.02 13.10 21.30
N SER A 464 -11.50 14.29 20.94
CA SER A 464 -12.92 14.59 20.89
C SER A 464 -13.24 15.44 19.67
N GLY A 465 -14.48 15.37 19.22
CA GLY A 465 -14.93 16.10 18.04
C GLY A 465 -16.43 16.08 17.89
N SER A 466 -16.90 16.69 16.80
CA SER A 466 -18.31 16.75 16.46
C SER A 466 -18.52 16.57 14.97
N ILE A 467 -19.52 15.77 14.61
CA ILE A 467 -20.04 15.60 13.25
C ILE A 467 -21.38 16.31 13.20
N TRP A 468 -21.60 17.09 12.16
CA TRP A 468 -22.79 17.93 12.02
C TRP A 468 -23.65 17.40 10.90
N ILE A 469 -24.95 17.29 11.13
CA ILE A 469 -25.87 16.76 10.13
C ILE A 469 -26.99 17.75 9.94
N ASN A 470 -27.12 18.29 8.74
CA ASN A 470 -28.30 19.03 8.33
C ASN A 470 -29.31 18.02 7.75
N ILE A 471 -30.46 17.88 8.39
CA ILE A 471 -31.52 16.94 8.02
C ILE A 471 -32.79 17.75 7.81
N SER A 472 -33.28 17.81 6.57
CA SER A 472 -34.57 18.44 6.25
C SER A 472 -35.75 17.46 6.40
N GLU A 473 -35.55 16.16 6.17
CA GLU A 473 -36.58 15.12 6.28
C GLU A 473 -36.92 14.79 7.76
N GLU A 474 -38.18 14.98 8.16
CA GLU A 474 -38.64 14.74 9.54
C GLU A 474 -38.51 13.27 9.96
N ARG A 475 -38.78 12.33 9.04
CA ARG A 475 -38.65 10.88 9.27
C ARG A 475 -37.22 10.50 9.70
N VAL A 476 -36.22 11.13 9.08
CA VAL A 476 -34.82 10.90 9.37
C VAL A 476 -34.46 11.47 10.74
N ARG A 477 -34.95 12.67 11.07
CA ARG A 477 -34.79 13.27 12.42
C ARG A 477 -35.38 12.37 13.50
N ASP A 478 -36.56 11.79 13.27
CA ASP A 478 -37.22 10.92 14.24
C ASP A 478 -36.43 9.63 14.52
N LYS A 479 -35.80 9.04 13.50
CA LYS A 479 -34.97 7.83 13.66
C LYS A 479 -33.74 8.06 14.55
N VAL A 480 -33.27 9.30 14.67
CA VAL A 480 -31.96 9.60 15.28
C VAL A 480 -32.06 10.30 16.63
N LYS A 481 -33.27 10.65 17.11
CA LYS A 481 -33.51 11.42 18.35
C LYS A 481 -32.76 10.92 19.60
N GLU A 482 -32.51 9.63 19.72
CA GLU A 482 -31.78 9.02 20.84
C GLU A 482 -30.49 8.30 20.42
N TRP A 483 -29.93 8.68 19.28
CA TRP A 483 -28.80 7.97 18.70
C TRP A 483 -27.54 8.14 19.55
N LYS A 484 -27.04 7.03 20.08
CA LYS A 484 -25.79 6.95 20.82
C LYS A 484 -25.20 5.57 20.65
N GLY A 485 -23.89 5.47 20.85
CA GLY A 485 -23.22 4.20 20.79
C GLY A 485 -21.82 4.27 21.36
N SER A 486 -21.20 3.11 21.40
CA SER A 486 -19.79 3.00 21.75
C SER A 486 -19.12 1.89 20.96
N CYS A 487 -17.82 1.96 20.83
CA CYS A 487 -16.97 0.96 20.21
C CYS A 487 -15.74 0.77 21.08
N ASP A 488 -15.55 -0.46 21.58
CA ASP A 488 -14.37 -0.81 22.36
C ASP A 488 -13.21 -1.09 21.38
N LEU A 489 -12.15 -0.30 21.49
CA LEU A 489 -10.95 -0.39 20.65
C LEU A 489 -9.88 -1.14 21.46
N LYS A 490 -10.00 -2.46 21.45
CA LYS A 490 -9.26 -3.38 22.34
C LYS A 490 -7.75 -3.14 22.34
N HIS A 491 -7.13 -3.03 21.17
CA HIS A 491 -5.67 -3.00 21.02
C HIS A 491 -5.09 -1.60 21.22
N THR A 492 -5.86 -0.56 20.93
CA THR A 492 -5.52 0.80 21.35
C THR A 492 -5.65 1.00 22.86
N GLY A 493 -6.44 0.15 23.54
CA GLY A 493 -6.80 0.36 24.94
C GLY A 493 -7.78 1.52 25.13
N SER A 494 -8.50 1.91 24.08
CA SER A 494 -9.39 3.06 24.08
C SER A 494 -10.85 2.64 23.89
N LYS A 495 -11.77 3.55 24.22
CA LYS A 495 -13.20 3.40 23.94
C LYS A 495 -13.70 4.65 23.23
N LEU A 496 -14.26 4.44 22.03
CA LEU A 496 -14.98 5.49 21.32
C LEU A 496 -16.41 5.53 21.83
N ASN A 497 -16.87 6.69 22.31
CA ASN A 497 -18.27 6.94 22.63
C ASN A 497 -18.78 8.06 21.73
N TYR A 498 -20.02 7.94 21.28
CA TYR A 498 -20.66 8.97 20.48
C TYR A 498 -22.13 9.07 20.86
N GLN A 499 -22.66 10.29 20.79
CA GLN A 499 -24.06 10.56 21.10
C GLN A 499 -24.56 11.78 20.35
N LEU A 500 -25.83 11.74 19.98
CA LEU A 500 -26.54 12.91 19.52
C LEU A 500 -26.73 13.89 20.68
N LYS A 501 -26.47 15.17 20.44
CA LYS A 501 -26.79 16.26 21.36
C LYS A 501 -27.80 17.22 20.74
N GLU A 502 -28.67 17.76 21.58
CA GLU A 502 -29.59 18.83 21.19
C GLU A 502 -28.82 20.11 20.81
N SER A 503 -29.34 20.83 19.82
CA SER A 503 -28.68 21.96 19.13
C SER A 503 -28.47 23.23 19.97
N ASN A 504 -28.50 23.18 21.30
CA ASN A 504 -28.24 24.34 22.16
C ASN A 504 -26.81 24.90 21.97
N GLU A 505 -25.89 24.10 21.41
CA GLU A 505 -24.52 24.49 21.08
C GLU A 505 -24.36 25.24 19.75
N LEU A 506 -25.38 25.26 18.86
CA LEU A 506 -25.30 25.94 17.56
C LEU A 506 -25.05 27.45 17.69
N ARG A 507 -25.66 28.06 18.72
CA ARG A 507 -25.49 29.48 19.03
C ARG A 507 -24.07 29.79 19.51
N ILE A 508 -23.45 28.85 20.23
CA ILE A 508 -22.07 28.97 20.72
C ILE A 508 -21.09 28.77 19.57
N ALA A 509 -21.30 27.79 18.70
CA ALA A 509 -20.47 27.55 17.52
C ALA A 509 -20.48 28.75 16.54
N ARG A 510 -21.67 29.28 16.19
CA ARG A 510 -21.76 30.53 15.41
C ARG A 510 -21.14 31.73 16.13
N GLY A 511 -21.23 31.79 17.45
CA GLY A 511 -20.54 32.79 18.27
C GLY A 511 -19.02 32.71 18.15
N LYS A 512 -18.44 31.50 18.17
CA LYS A 512 -17.01 31.26 17.96
C LYS A 512 -16.57 31.68 16.55
N ILE A 513 -17.34 31.34 15.52
CA ILE A 513 -17.02 31.70 14.13
C ILE A 513 -17.07 33.22 13.94
N LYS A 514 -18.14 33.89 14.38
CA LYS A 514 -18.21 35.36 14.32
C LYS A 514 -17.07 36.03 15.08
N ALA A 515 -16.64 35.44 16.19
CA ALA A 515 -15.47 35.93 16.94
C ALA A 515 -14.16 35.71 16.17
N MET A 516 -14.00 34.58 15.45
CA MET A 516 -12.85 34.31 14.59
C MET A 516 -12.81 35.24 13.37
N GLU A 517 -13.93 35.46 12.69
CA GLU A 517 -14.05 36.43 11.59
C GLU A 517 -13.74 37.85 12.06
N TYR A 518 -14.28 38.26 13.22
CA TYR A 518 -13.98 39.55 13.83
C TYR A 518 -12.48 39.68 14.11
N ALA A 519 -11.83 38.64 14.63
CA ALA A 519 -10.38 38.64 14.89
C ALA A 519 -9.52 38.67 13.61
N MET A 520 -9.99 38.06 12.52
CA MET A 520 -9.33 38.10 11.21
C MET A 520 -9.49 39.46 10.50
N GLN A 521 -10.65 40.11 10.65
CA GLN A 521 -10.94 41.43 10.08
C GLN A 521 -10.38 42.58 10.92
N HIS A 522 -10.18 42.35 12.22
CA HIS A 522 -9.60 43.30 13.17
C HIS A 522 -8.41 42.64 13.88
N PRO A 523 -7.31 42.32 13.16
CA PRO A 523 -6.12 41.78 13.78
C PRO A 523 -5.63 42.78 14.83
N SER A 524 -5.84 42.46 16.10
CA SER A 524 -5.47 43.34 17.21
C SER A 524 -4.00 43.74 17.07
N ASP A 525 -3.72 45.01 17.40
CA ASP A 525 -2.44 45.73 17.40
C ASP A 525 -1.39 45.13 18.38
N LYS A 526 -1.28 43.79 18.46
CA LYS A 526 -0.36 43.04 19.32
C LYS A 526 1.10 43.12 18.85
N ASN A 527 1.37 43.69 17.68
CA ASN A 527 2.73 43.99 17.20
C ASN A 527 3.26 45.39 17.59
N LYS A 528 2.54 46.17 18.40
CA LYS A 528 3.05 47.46 18.91
C LYS A 528 3.80 47.40 20.25
N LYS A 529 3.89 46.23 20.91
CA LYS A 529 4.62 46.08 22.18
C LYS A 529 6.05 45.54 22.07
N THR A 530 6.50 45.07 20.91
CA THR A 530 7.87 44.54 20.71
C THR A 530 8.83 45.48 19.99
N LYS A 531 8.42 46.71 19.64
CA LYS A 531 9.29 47.72 18.99
C LYS A 531 9.66 48.92 19.86
N LYS A 532 9.34 48.90 21.15
CA LYS A 532 9.67 50.00 22.09
C LYS A 532 10.69 49.65 23.18
N GLU A 533 11.30 48.47 23.12
CA GLU A 533 12.37 48.03 24.04
C GLU A 533 13.75 47.90 23.36
N GLU A 534 13.88 48.25 22.07
CA GLU A 534 15.19 48.35 21.38
C GLU A 534 15.61 49.81 21.15
N THR A 535 15.15 50.75 21.98
CA THR A 535 15.70 52.10 22.01
C THR A 535 15.53 52.73 23.38
N LEU A 536 16.31 52.23 24.34
CA LEU A 536 16.87 52.98 25.46
C LEU A 536 18.01 52.18 26.10
#